data_AF-A0A7X7LJ31-F1
#
_entry.id   AF-A0A7X7LJ31-F1
#
_cell.length_a   1.000
_cell.length_b   1.000
_cell.length_c   1.000
_cell.angle_alpha   90.00
_cell.angle_beta   90.00
_cell.angle_gamma   90.00
#
_symmetry.space_group_name_H-M   'P 1'
#
loop_
_entity.id
_entity.type
_entity.pdbx_description
1 polymer ?
#
loop_
_entity_poly.entity_id
_entity_poly.type
_entity_poly.pdbx_seq_one_letter_code
_entity_poly.pdbx_strand_id
1 'polypeptide(L)'
;MKKTEITLVIITSILFILRFIWGVPVNLMLRVSLTILSVFYLWTGFFLFNKLSFRHVHIKQAFKGIDAFKIASGIGMGVVYSVSLISIMYAINIYSGMNFMLGFSLFCLLTSLSFYAVYYFINHKSFAYVRQFFIRSIILITICASLLSISVDKRLDILYGEYPEFIQAYKNHNNNPEDSIAAEKLKEERSKFR
;
A
#
# COMPACT_ATOMS: atom_id res chain seq x y z
N MET A 1 -1.25 -12.77 -14.95
CA MET A 1 -1.36 -12.10 -13.63
C MET A 1 -0.01 -11.78 -13.02
N LYS A 2 0.89 -12.77 -12.80
CA LYS A 2 2.24 -12.46 -12.26
C LYS A 2 3.05 -11.46 -13.11
N LYS A 3 3.01 -11.57 -14.45
CA LYS A 3 3.66 -10.58 -15.33
C LYS A 3 3.07 -9.17 -15.12
N THR A 4 1.74 -9.06 -15.09
CA THR A 4 1.02 -7.81 -14.84
C THR A 4 1.36 -7.20 -13.47
N GLU A 5 1.37 -8.02 -12.41
CA GLU A 5 1.81 -7.64 -11.06
C GLU A 5 3.22 -7.02 -11.10
N ILE A 6 4.18 -7.74 -11.69
CA ILE A 6 5.57 -7.28 -11.80
C ILE A 6 5.65 -5.96 -12.57
N THR A 7 4.95 -5.83 -13.70
CA THR A 7 4.92 -4.58 -14.47
C THR A 7 4.36 -3.42 -13.63
N LEU A 8 3.24 -3.61 -12.94
CA LEU A 8 2.65 -2.57 -12.09
C LEU A 8 3.57 -2.19 -10.92
N VAL A 9 4.20 -3.18 -10.28
CA VAL A 9 5.15 -2.96 -9.17
C VAL A 9 6.38 -2.18 -9.66
N ILE A 10 6.92 -2.52 -10.83
CA ILE A 10 8.07 -1.81 -11.42
C ILE A 10 7.68 -0.36 -11.73
N ILE A 11 6.56 -0.14 -12.41
CA ILE A 11 6.07 1.21 -12.72
C ILE A 11 5.87 2.03 -11.44
N THR A 12 5.20 1.45 -10.43
CA THR A 12 4.97 2.12 -9.14
C THR A 12 6.28 2.47 -8.45
N SER A 13 7.25 1.54 -8.45
CA SER A 13 8.58 1.74 -7.85
C SER A 13 9.36 2.86 -8.54
N ILE A 14 9.33 2.90 -9.87
CA ILE A 14 9.97 3.96 -10.65
C ILE A 14 9.33 5.32 -10.33
N LEU A 15 7.99 5.41 -10.32
CA LEU A 15 7.28 6.63 -9.96
C LEU A 15 7.56 7.07 -8.52
N PHE A 16 7.73 6.12 -7.60
CA PHE A 16 8.08 6.40 -6.21
C PHE A 16 9.49 7.00 -6.12
N ILE A 17 10.48 6.50 -6.87
CA ILE A 17 11.83 7.08 -6.93
C ILE A 17 11.79 8.46 -7.59
N LEU A 18 11.10 8.60 -8.72
CA LEU A 18 10.95 9.88 -9.42
C LEU A 18 10.27 10.94 -8.55
N ARG A 19 9.36 10.54 -7.66
CA ARG A 19 8.76 11.45 -6.66
C ARG A 19 9.81 12.10 -5.75
N PHE A 20 10.87 11.39 -5.36
CA PHE A 20 11.94 11.96 -4.55
C PHE A 20 12.89 12.87 -5.35
N ILE A 21 12.99 12.68 -6.67
CA ILE A 21 13.90 13.45 -7.54
C ILE A 21 13.21 14.71 -8.09
N TRP A 22 11.97 14.59 -8.57
CA TRP A 22 11.25 15.65 -9.26
C TRP A 22 10.14 16.29 -8.41
N GLY A 23 9.85 15.76 -7.21
CA GLY A 23 8.92 16.36 -6.28
C GLY A 23 7.44 16.30 -6.73
N VAL A 24 6.76 17.45 -6.69
CA VAL A 24 5.30 17.56 -6.80
C VAL A 24 4.68 17.07 -8.13
N PRO A 25 5.25 17.34 -9.31
CA PRO A 25 4.64 16.99 -10.61
C PRO A 25 4.31 15.50 -10.80
N VAL A 26 5.08 14.59 -10.17
CA VAL A 26 4.90 13.12 -10.29
C VAL A 26 3.76 12.60 -9.40
N ASN A 27 3.20 13.43 -8.52
CA ASN A 27 2.24 12.99 -7.50
C ASN A 27 1.01 12.30 -8.09
N LEU A 28 0.43 12.89 -9.13
CA LEU A 28 -0.79 12.39 -9.75
C LEU A 28 -0.57 11.00 -10.34
N MET A 29 0.52 10.83 -11.11
CA MET A 29 0.87 9.55 -11.71
C MET A 29 1.13 8.47 -10.65
N LEU A 30 1.88 8.80 -9.59
CA LEU A 30 2.17 7.87 -8.50
C LEU A 30 0.88 7.47 -7.76
N ARG A 31 -0.02 8.42 -7.49
CA ARG A 31 -1.31 8.17 -6.84
C ARG A 31 -2.18 7.22 -7.67
N VAL A 32 -2.28 7.47 -8.97
CA VAL A 32 -3.04 6.60 -9.89
C VAL A 32 -2.41 5.21 -9.93
N SER A 33 -1.08 5.12 -10.02
CA SER A 33 -0.37 3.84 -10.06
C SER A 33 -0.56 3.01 -8.78
N LEU A 34 -0.43 3.62 -7.60
CA LEU A 34 -0.70 2.98 -6.31
C LEU A 34 -2.16 2.54 -6.18
N THR A 35 -3.11 3.34 -6.68
CA THR A 35 -4.53 3.01 -6.68
C THR A 35 -4.81 1.80 -7.56
N ILE A 36 -4.29 1.79 -8.80
CA ILE A 36 -4.43 0.66 -9.72
C ILE A 36 -3.82 -0.61 -9.11
N LEU A 37 -2.62 -0.52 -8.52
CA LEU A 37 -1.98 -1.66 -7.88
C LEU A 37 -2.77 -2.16 -6.66
N SER A 38 -3.33 -1.25 -5.86
CA SER A 38 -4.18 -1.61 -4.72
C SER A 38 -5.46 -2.34 -5.17
N VAL A 39 -6.18 -1.80 -6.16
CA VAL A 39 -7.36 -2.42 -6.75
C VAL A 39 -7.00 -3.77 -7.37
N PHE A 40 -5.85 -3.86 -8.04
CA PHE A 40 -5.34 -5.12 -8.60
C PHE A 40 -5.17 -6.19 -7.52
N TYR A 41 -4.54 -5.88 -6.38
CA TYR A 41 -4.40 -6.86 -5.29
C TYR A 41 -5.75 -7.22 -4.66
N LEU A 42 -6.66 -6.25 -4.49
CA LEU A 42 -7.98 -6.48 -3.93
C LEU A 42 -8.80 -7.47 -4.76
N TRP A 43 -8.88 -7.24 -6.08
CA TRP A 43 -9.71 -8.05 -6.97
C TRP A 43 -9.03 -9.35 -7.42
N THR A 44 -7.71 -9.32 -7.63
CA THR A 44 -6.98 -10.46 -8.18
C THR A 44 -6.29 -11.32 -7.13
N GLY A 45 -6.30 -10.94 -5.85
CA GLY A 45 -5.58 -11.64 -4.78
C GLY A 45 -5.80 -13.16 -4.77
N PHE A 46 -7.07 -13.59 -4.81
CA PHE A 46 -7.41 -15.01 -4.92
C PHE A 46 -6.73 -15.70 -6.11
N PHE A 47 -6.86 -15.12 -7.30
CA PHE A 47 -6.32 -15.70 -8.53
C PHE A 47 -4.79 -15.67 -8.58
N LEU A 48 -4.21 -14.56 -8.14
CA LEU A 48 -2.78 -14.29 -8.16
C LEU A 48 -2.03 -15.28 -7.27
N PHE A 49 -2.47 -15.45 -6.02
CA PHE A 49 -1.77 -16.27 -5.04
C PHE A 49 -2.00 -17.77 -5.22
N ASN A 50 -3.12 -18.15 -5.83
CA ASN A 50 -3.42 -19.55 -6.17
C ASN A 50 -2.94 -19.96 -7.57
N LYS A 51 -2.24 -19.06 -8.28
CA LYS A 51 -1.72 -19.30 -9.65
C LYS A 51 -2.81 -19.75 -10.63
N LEU A 52 -4.05 -19.35 -10.39
CA LEU A 52 -5.16 -19.60 -11.30
C LEU A 52 -5.11 -18.60 -12.45
N SER A 53 -5.81 -18.88 -13.55
CA SER A 53 -6.06 -17.91 -14.62
C SER A 53 -7.55 -17.62 -14.67
N PHE A 54 -7.95 -16.39 -15.03
CA PHE A 54 -9.37 -16.06 -15.24
C PHE A 54 -10.04 -16.97 -16.25
N ARG A 55 -9.28 -17.46 -17.25
CA ARG A 55 -9.77 -18.42 -18.25
C ARG A 55 -10.19 -19.77 -17.67
N HIS A 56 -9.66 -20.14 -16.51
CA HIS A 56 -9.92 -21.42 -15.86
C HIS A 56 -11.07 -21.38 -14.85
N VAL A 57 -11.72 -20.22 -14.65
CA VAL A 57 -12.84 -20.07 -13.69
C VAL A 57 -13.99 -21.03 -14.01
N HIS A 58 -14.24 -21.29 -15.29
CA HIS A 58 -15.32 -22.18 -15.72
C HIS A 58 -14.97 -23.67 -15.64
N ILE A 59 -13.69 -24.02 -15.42
CA ILE A 59 -13.22 -25.41 -15.44
C ILE A 59 -13.10 -25.89 -13.99
N LYS A 60 -14.07 -26.71 -13.55
CA LYS A 60 -14.06 -27.31 -12.18
C LYS A 60 -12.76 -28.04 -11.85
N GLN A 61 -12.08 -28.60 -12.84
CA GLN A 61 -10.80 -29.29 -12.65
C GLN A 61 -9.67 -28.33 -12.22
N ALA A 62 -9.74 -27.04 -12.56
CA ALA A 62 -8.74 -26.06 -12.17
C ALA A 62 -8.72 -25.79 -10.66
N PHE A 63 -9.81 -26.12 -9.96
CA PHE A 63 -9.91 -26.00 -8.51
C PHE A 63 -9.46 -27.27 -7.76
N LYS A 64 -9.12 -28.36 -8.47
CA LYS A 64 -8.59 -29.58 -7.83
C LYS A 64 -7.23 -29.27 -7.18
N GLY A 65 -7.16 -29.38 -5.84
CA GLY A 65 -5.95 -29.12 -5.05
C GLY A 65 -5.89 -27.75 -4.37
N ILE A 66 -6.94 -26.93 -4.52
CA ILE A 66 -7.13 -25.69 -3.76
C ILE A 66 -8.05 -25.99 -2.58
N ASP A 67 -7.50 -25.92 -1.37
CA ASP A 67 -8.27 -26.06 -0.13
C ASP A 67 -8.92 -24.72 0.25
N ALA A 68 -9.91 -24.78 1.16
CA ALA A 68 -10.60 -23.58 1.65
C ALA A 68 -9.61 -22.56 2.26
N PHE A 69 -8.54 -23.05 2.89
CA PHE A 69 -7.49 -22.21 3.45
C PHE A 69 -6.78 -21.36 2.39
N LYS A 70 -6.37 -21.94 1.27
CA LYS A 70 -5.72 -21.26 0.14
C LYS A 70 -6.64 -20.23 -0.53
N ILE A 71 -7.94 -20.49 -0.56
CA ILE A 71 -8.95 -19.52 -1.02
C ILE A 71 -8.99 -18.33 -0.05
N ALA A 72 -9.24 -18.61 1.23
CA ALA A 72 -9.39 -17.58 2.26
C ALA A 72 -8.11 -16.73 2.42
N SER A 73 -6.95 -17.36 2.46
CA SER A 73 -5.65 -16.68 2.54
C SER A 73 -5.34 -15.85 1.30
N GLY A 74 -5.68 -16.32 0.10
CA GLY A 74 -5.51 -15.56 -1.13
C GLY A 74 -6.35 -14.27 -1.15
N ILE A 75 -7.60 -14.34 -0.70
CA ILE A 75 -8.48 -13.17 -0.57
C ILE A 75 -7.97 -12.24 0.53
N GLY A 76 -7.72 -12.79 1.73
CA GLY A 76 -7.26 -12.03 2.89
C GLY A 76 -5.98 -11.24 2.59
N MET A 77 -4.99 -11.86 1.95
CA MET A 77 -3.76 -11.17 1.59
C MET A 77 -3.93 -10.15 0.47
N GLY A 78 -4.89 -10.36 -0.44
CA GLY A 78 -5.29 -9.34 -1.42
C GLY A 78 -5.77 -8.07 -0.72
N VAL A 79 -6.62 -8.22 0.30
CA VAL A 79 -7.12 -7.11 1.12
C VAL A 79 -5.99 -6.44 1.90
N VAL A 80 -5.15 -7.22 2.60
CA VAL A 80 -4.04 -6.68 3.41
C VAL A 80 -3.07 -5.87 2.54
N TYR A 81 -2.67 -6.38 1.37
CA TYR A 81 -1.79 -5.64 0.47
C TYR A 81 -2.47 -4.41 -0.16
N SER A 82 -3.75 -4.50 -0.48
CA SER A 82 -4.53 -3.35 -0.97
C SER A 82 -4.55 -2.22 0.06
N VAL A 83 -4.86 -2.53 1.32
CA VAL A 83 -4.85 -1.57 2.43
C VAL A 83 -3.45 -1.01 2.67
N SER A 84 -2.41 -1.84 2.53
CA SER A 84 -1.02 -1.39 2.68
C SER A 84 -0.62 -0.35 1.63
N LEU A 85 -0.98 -0.59 0.37
CA LEU A 85 -0.69 0.35 -0.71
C LEU A 85 -1.48 1.66 -0.57
N ILE A 86 -2.73 1.60 -0.10
CA ILE A 86 -3.52 2.79 0.23
C ILE A 86 -2.87 3.56 1.38
N SER A 87 -2.38 2.88 2.40
CA SER A 87 -1.71 3.50 3.55
C SER A 87 -0.42 4.21 3.14
N ILE A 88 0.37 3.59 2.25
CA ILE A 88 1.55 4.21 1.63
C ILE A 88 1.14 5.45 0.83
N MET A 89 0.07 5.37 0.02
CA MET A 89 -0.46 6.52 -0.71
C MET A 89 -0.86 7.68 0.23
N TYR A 90 -1.52 7.39 1.34
CA TYR A 90 -1.91 8.38 2.35
C TYR A 90 -0.68 9.08 2.95
N ALA A 91 0.38 8.33 3.23
CA ALA A 91 1.61 8.85 3.78
C ALA A 91 2.37 9.77 2.82
N ILE A 92 2.50 9.38 1.55
CA ILE A 92 3.18 10.20 0.52
C ILE A 92 2.43 11.50 0.26
N ASN A 93 1.09 11.47 0.33
CA ASN A 93 0.25 12.63 0.08
C ASN A 93 -0.05 13.46 1.34
N ILE A 94 0.50 13.07 2.49
CA ILE A 94 0.33 13.76 3.78
C ILE A 94 -1.16 13.96 4.11
N TYR A 95 -1.96 12.91 3.91
CA TYR A 95 -3.38 12.92 4.26
C TYR A 95 -3.58 12.78 5.77
N SER A 96 -4.72 13.28 6.26
CA SER A 96 -5.10 13.11 7.65
C SER A 96 -5.22 11.62 7.97
N GLY A 97 -4.79 11.23 9.17
CA GLY A 97 -4.77 9.83 9.60
C GLY A 97 -3.69 8.95 8.94
N MET A 98 -2.74 9.51 8.18
CA MET A 98 -1.70 8.71 7.51
C MET A 98 -0.90 7.79 8.45
N ASN A 99 -0.55 8.26 9.65
CA ASN A 99 0.21 7.46 10.62
C ASN A 99 -0.64 6.33 11.19
N PHE A 100 -1.93 6.59 11.44
CA PHE A 100 -2.87 5.55 11.84
C PHE A 100 -3.02 4.49 10.76
N MET A 101 -3.23 4.90 9.50
CA MET A 101 -3.33 3.98 8.36
C MET A 101 -2.06 3.13 8.18
N LEU A 102 -0.87 3.75 8.22
CA LEU A 102 0.39 3.03 8.15
C LEU A 102 0.56 2.05 9.32
N GLY A 103 0.25 2.47 10.55
CA GLY A 103 0.32 1.62 11.74
C GLY A 103 -0.64 0.43 11.66
N PHE A 104 -1.87 0.68 11.25
CA PHE A 104 -2.88 -0.36 11.04
C PHE A 104 -2.47 -1.36 9.94
N SER A 105 -1.93 -0.86 8.83
CA SER A 105 -1.38 -1.69 7.77
C SER A 105 -0.24 -2.57 8.26
N LEU A 106 0.69 -1.99 9.03
CA LEU A 106 1.85 -2.71 9.56
C LEU A 106 1.41 -3.78 10.56
N PHE A 107 0.44 -3.47 11.42
CA PHE A 107 -0.22 -4.46 12.28
C PHE A 107 -0.82 -5.61 11.47
N CYS A 108 -1.65 -5.32 10.45
CA CYS A 108 -2.25 -6.34 9.59
C CYS A 108 -1.19 -7.23 8.90
N LEU A 109 -0.11 -6.64 8.38
CA LEU A 109 0.99 -7.37 7.74
C LEU A 109 1.72 -8.28 8.73
N LEU A 110 2.04 -7.79 9.93
CA LEU A 110 2.72 -8.57 10.97
C LEU A 110 1.84 -9.72 11.47
N THR A 111 0.56 -9.45 11.77
CA THR A 111 -0.39 -10.49 12.18
C THR A 111 -0.55 -11.56 11.10
N SER A 112 -0.63 -11.16 9.83
CA SER A 112 -0.70 -12.10 8.71
C SER A 112 0.57 -12.95 8.61
N LEU A 113 1.75 -12.34 8.76
CA LEU A 113 3.02 -13.08 8.77
C LEU A 113 3.13 -14.06 9.93
N SER A 114 2.75 -13.66 11.14
CA SER A 114 2.70 -14.56 12.30
C SER A 114 1.80 -15.75 12.02
N PHE A 115 0.61 -15.52 11.45
CA PHE A 115 -0.31 -16.59 11.07
C PHE A 115 0.32 -17.56 10.04
N TYR A 116 0.98 -17.04 9.01
CA TYR A 116 1.66 -17.90 8.02
C TYR A 116 2.90 -18.60 8.55
N ALA A 117 3.63 -17.99 9.49
CA ALA A 117 4.74 -18.63 10.17
C ALA A 117 4.23 -19.86 10.93
N VAL A 118 3.19 -19.69 11.76
CA VAL A 118 2.55 -20.80 12.50
C VAL A 118 2.03 -21.86 11.54
N TYR A 119 1.34 -21.47 10.47
CA TYR A 119 0.86 -22.42 9.45
C TYR A 119 2.00 -23.22 8.80
N TYR A 120 3.13 -22.58 8.50
CA TYR A 120 4.31 -23.24 7.96
C TYR A 120 4.94 -24.21 8.97
N PHE A 121 5.02 -23.83 10.25
CA PHE A 121 5.53 -24.70 11.31
C PHE A 121 4.69 -25.97 11.48
N ILE A 122 3.37 -25.87 11.30
CA ILE A 122 2.48 -27.04 11.36
C ILE A 122 2.56 -27.86 10.07
N ASN A 123 2.63 -27.20 8.92
CA ASN A 123 2.57 -27.82 7.59
C ASN A 123 3.84 -27.57 6.79
N HIS A 124 4.95 -28.20 7.16
CA HIS A 124 6.27 -27.99 6.53
C HIS A 124 6.29 -28.13 5.00
N LYS A 125 5.40 -28.96 4.43
CA LYS A 125 5.26 -29.14 2.97
C LYS A 125 4.68 -27.92 2.24
N SER A 126 4.15 -26.93 2.96
CA SER A 126 3.51 -25.73 2.40
C SER A 126 4.46 -24.57 2.10
N PHE A 127 5.78 -24.75 2.31
CA PHE A 127 6.79 -23.69 2.19
C PHE A 127 6.68 -22.89 0.89
N ALA A 128 6.53 -23.56 -0.25
CA ALA A 128 6.46 -22.91 -1.56
C ALA A 128 5.25 -21.96 -1.69
N TYR A 129 4.13 -22.29 -1.07
CA TYR A 129 2.92 -21.46 -1.05
C TYR A 129 3.11 -20.27 -0.11
N VAL A 130 3.60 -20.53 1.11
CA VAL A 130 3.73 -19.54 2.17
C VAL A 130 4.83 -18.51 1.86
N ARG A 131 5.96 -18.94 1.27
CA ARG A 131 7.11 -18.09 0.92
C ARG A 131 6.73 -16.85 0.11
N GLN A 132 5.70 -16.96 -0.73
CA GLN A 132 5.27 -15.85 -1.58
C GLN A 132 4.66 -14.69 -0.79
N PHE A 133 4.09 -14.96 0.39
CA PHE A 133 3.55 -13.95 1.29
C PHE A 133 4.65 -13.29 2.11
N PHE A 134 5.63 -14.08 2.59
CA PHE A 134 6.80 -13.57 3.29
C PHE A 134 7.57 -12.51 2.48
N ILE A 135 7.92 -12.83 1.23
CA ILE A 135 8.71 -11.93 0.39
C ILE A 135 7.97 -10.62 0.09
N ARG A 136 6.65 -10.66 -0.14
CA ARG A 136 5.88 -9.45 -0.44
C ARG A 136 5.64 -8.61 0.81
N SER A 137 5.30 -9.27 1.92
CA SER A 137 5.03 -8.60 3.18
C SER A 137 6.29 -7.93 3.72
N ILE A 138 7.48 -8.53 3.61
CA ILE A 138 8.70 -7.90 4.12
C ILE A 138 9.03 -6.60 3.38
N ILE A 139 8.76 -6.53 2.07
CA ILE A 139 8.92 -5.31 1.28
C ILE A 139 7.94 -4.23 1.77
N LEU A 140 6.66 -4.56 1.91
CA LEU A 140 5.65 -3.62 2.37
C LEU A 140 5.86 -3.17 3.83
N ILE A 141 6.30 -4.09 4.70
CA ILE A 141 6.67 -3.76 6.09
C ILE A 141 7.83 -2.80 6.11
N THR A 142 8.88 -3.04 5.32
CA THR A 142 10.04 -2.15 5.23
C THR A 142 9.62 -0.74 4.81
N ILE A 143 8.73 -0.62 3.81
CA ILE A 143 8.23 0.67 3.34
C ILE A 143 7.33 1.33 4.39
N CYS A 144 6.40 0.60 5.00
CA CYS A 144 5.49 1.17 6.01
C CYS A 144 6.26 1.60 7.28
N ALA A 145 7.21 0.78 7.72
CA ALA A 145 8.06 1.08 8.88
C ALA A 145 8.96 2.28 8.62
N SER A 146 9.58 2.38 7.44
CA SER A 146 10.43 3.53 7.10
C SER A 146 9.63 4.82 7.04
N LEU A 147 8.44 4.80 6.44
CA LEU A 147 7.55 5.97 6.39
C LEU A 147 7.02 6.37 7.78
N LEU A 148 6.78 5.43 8.68
CA LEU A 148 6.38 5.72 10.08
C LEU A 148 7.53 6.27 10.92
N SER A 149 8.77 5.85 10.64
CA SER A 149 9.94 6.27 11.41
C SER A 149 10.34 7.72 11.13
N ILE A 150 9.91 8.29 10.00
CA ILE A 150 10.16 9.69 9.64
C ILE A 150 9.01 10.55 10.16
N SER A 151 9.34 11.61 10.91
CA SER A 151 8.33 12.55 11.43
C SER A 151 7.55 13.22 10.31
N VAL A 152 6.33 13.65 10.61
CA VAL A 152 5.47 14.37 9.66
C VAL A 152 6.16 15.62 9.13
N ASP A 153 6.79 16.41 10.00
CA ASP A 153 7.51 17.63 9.61
C ASP A 153 8.64 17.34 8.63
N LYS A 154 9.48 16.34 8.92
CA LYS A 154 10.57 15.96 8.00
C LYS A 154 10.04 15.47 6.66
N ARG A 155 8.92 14.74 6.64
CA ARG A 155 8.28 14.32 5.37
C ARG A 155 7.74 15.50 4.58
N LEU A 156 7.15 16.49 5.26
CA LEU A 156 6.69 17.74 4.63
C LEU A 156 7.87 18.49 3.99
N ASP A 157 8.96 18.67 4.74
CA ASP A 157 10.12 19.40 4.25
C ASP A 157 10.79 18.68 3.07
N ILE A 158 10.88 17.34 3.10
CA ILE A 158 11.43 16.53 2.00
C ILE A 158 10.54 16.56 0.76
N LEU A 159 9.22 16.39 0.92
CA LEU A 159 8.30 16.18 -0.21
C LEU A 159 7.71 17.47 -0.78
N TYR A 160 7.70 18.55 0.01
CA TYR A 160 7.04 19.81 -0.29
C TYR A 160 7.90 21.02 0.07
N GLY A 161 9.22 20.87 0.24
CA GLY A 161 10.12 21.98 0.63
C GLY A 161 10.06 23.20 -0.30
N GLU A 162 9.73 23.01 -1.58
CA GLU A 162 9.52 24.09 -2.55
C GLU A 162 8.19 24.85 -2.37
N TYR A 163 7.30 24.39 -1.48
CA TYR A 163 5.94 24.89 -1.28
C TYR A 163 5.72 25.30 0.19
N PRO A 164 6.37 26.38 0.66
CA PRO A 164 6.30 26.82 2.06
C PRO A 164 4.88 27.17 2.51
N GLU A 165 4.05 27.73 1.61
CA GLU A 165 2.64 28.07 1.88
C GLU A 165 1.83 26.82 2.27
N PHE A 166 2.04 25.70 1.57
CA PHE A 166 1.39 24.43 1.90
C PHE A 166 1.87 23.87 3.24
N ILE A 167 3.18 23.93 3.51
CA ILE A 167 3.74 23.47 4.79
C ILE A 167 3.14 24.28 5.95
N GLN A 168 3.05 25.61 5.81
CA GLN A 168 2.48 26.48 6.82
C GLN A 168 0.98 26.23 7.00
N ALA A 169 0.22 26.11 5.92
CA ALA A 169 -1.20 25.80 5.97
C ALA A 169 -1.45 24.44 6.67
N TYR A 170 -0.61 23.44 6.39
CA TYR A 170 -0.70 22.14 7.05
C TYR A 170 -0.39 22.22 8.55
N LYS A 171 0.70 22.89 8.94
CA LYS A 171 1.07 23.06 10.35
C LYS A 171 -0.01 23.84 11.12
N ASN A 172 -0.57 24.89 10.53
CA ASN A 172 -1.65 25.67 11.13
C ASN A 172 -2.91 24.82 11.37
N HIS A 173 -3.34 24.03 10.38
CA HIS A 173 -4.48 23.14 10.52
C HIS A 173 -4.23 22.02 11.53
N ASN A 174 -3.01 21.46 11.55
CA ASN A 174 -2.65 20.41 12.50
C ASN A 174 -2.62 20.92 13.96
N ASN A 175 -2.26 22.17 14.17
CA ASN A 175 -2.28 22.81 15.49
C ASN A 175 -3.68 23.30 15.90
N ASN A 176 -4.54 23.62 14.93
CA ASN A 176 -5.90 24.11 15.14
C ASN A 176 -6.91 23.31 14.28
N PRO A 177 -7.17 22.02 14.59
CA PRO A 177 -8.00 21.16 13.74
C PRO A 177 -9.47 21.59 13.67
N GLU A 178 -9.97 22.33 14.67
CA GLU A 178 -11.34 22.84 14.74
C GLU A 178 -11.54 24.16 13.97
N ASP A 179 -10.46 24.82 13.55
CA ASP A 179 -10.54 26.07 12.80
C ASP A 179 -10.89 25.81 11.33
N SER A 180 -12.10 26.22 10.95
CA SER A 180 -12.60 26.09 9.57
C SER A 180 -11.77 26.88 8.55
N ILE A 181 -11.18 28.01 8.95
CA ILE A 181 -10.36 28.86 8.07
C ILE A 181 -9.04 28.15 7.77
N ALA A 182 -8.42 27.55 8.78
CA ALA A 182 -7.21 26.75 8.60
C ALA A 182 -7.45 25.53 7.69
N ALA A 183 -8.60 24.87 7.83
CA ALA A 183 -8.98 23.74 6.98
C ALA A 183 -9.21 24.15 5.52
N GLU A 184 -9.87 25.29 5.28
CA GLU A 184 -10.14 25.81 3.95
C GLU A 184 -8.84 26.24 3.24
N LYS A 185 -7.95 26.94 3.96
CA LYS A 185 -6.63 27.34 3.43
C LYS A 185 -5.77 26.12 3.07
N LEU A 186 -5.77 25.07 3.89
CA LEU A 186 -5.08 23.82 3.55
C LEU A 186 -5.66 23.16 2.28
N LYS A 187 -6.99 23.20 2.11
CA LYS A 187 -7.67 22.64 0.93
C LYS A 187 -7.31 23.42 -0.33
N GLU A 188 -7.26 24.74 -0.26
CA GLU A 188 -6.85 25.63 -1.35
C GLU A 188 -5.41 25.34 -1.78
N GLU A 189 -4.47 25.37 -0.83
CA GLU A 189 -3.05 25.07 -1.12
C GLU A 189 -2.86 23.68 -1.70
N ARG A 190 -3.58 22.68 -1.17
CA ARG A 190 -3.53 21.31 -1.69
C ARG A 190 -4.10 21.19 -3.10
N SER A 191 -5.03 22.06 -3.50
CA SER A 191 -5.64 22.03 -4.83
C SER A 191 -4.66 22.42 -5.94
N LYS A 192 -3.62 23.21 -5.61
CA LYS A 192 -2.51 23.55 -6.53
C LYS A 192 -1.70 22.32 -6.99
N PHE A 193 -1.87 21.17 -6.30
CA PHE A 193 -1.14 19.92 -6.57
C PHE A 193 -2.04 18.78 -7.09
N ARG A 194 -3.29 19.08 -7.42
CA ARG A 194 -4.25 18.14 -7.98
C ARG A 194 -4.26 18.21 -9.50
#